data_AF-A0A4V1VG54-F1
#
_entry.id   AF-A0A4V1VG54-F1
#
_cell.length_a   1.000
_cell.length_b   1.000
_cell.length_c   1.000
_cell.angle_alpha   90.00
_cell.angle_beta   90.00
_cell.angle_gamma   90.00
#
_symmetry.space_group_name_H-M   'P 1'
#
loop_
_entity.id
_entity.type
_entity.pdbx_description
1 polymer ?
#
loop_
_entity_poly.entity_id
_entity_poly.type
_entity_poly.pdbx_seq_one_letter_code
_entity_poly.pdbx_strand_id
1 'polypeptide(L)'
;MDTGYVAIGLLCLALIVGLAISRFVHGKDQAFSDAASTFQTILTAGAIMLAGYWYFVERRGKPHADISQVISIVPIKPGFVAVETQINIKNVGETLLEVTRAQIWLQQVSPPPESPGALVPENLTKLGVFDWPRHTPADKDGYASAIYTNAEFHWPPIKVYRDKVMHEIEPGESDAMIATFMVKCDVQVVRVAAYVYKGGQGKNERWWRTAAFANTSEACGRTHDDKK
;
A
#
# COMPACT_ATOMS: atom_id res chain seq x y z
N MET A 1 -22.37 10.81 4.13
CA MET A 1 -21.41 11.81 4.64
C MET A 1 -20.88 11.27 5.93
N ASP A 2 -19.59 10.97 6.00
CA ASP A 2 -18.94 10.53 7.24
C ASP A 2 -19.04 11.69 8.25
N THR A 3 -19.78 11.46 9.33
CA THR A 3 -20.02 12.42 10.42
C THR A 3 -18.71 12.97 11.01
N GLY A 4 -17.62 12.21 10.90
CA GLY A 4 -16.27 12.62 11.30
C GLY A 4 -15.73 13.83 10.54
N TYR A 5 -15.94 13.96 9.22
CA TYR A 5 -15.41 15.11 8.47
C TYR A 5 -16.14 16.41 8.79
N VAL A 6 -17.44 16.33 9.10
CA VAL A 6 -18.22 17.48 9.54
C VAL A 6 -17.74 17.97 10.90
N ALA A 7 -17.47 17.05 11.83
CA ALA A 7 -16.94 17.40 13.15
C ALA A 7 -15.54 18.05 13.06
N ILE A 8 -14.64 17.49 12.25
CA ILE A 8 -13.30 18.07 12.02
C ILE A 8 -13.41 19.46 11.37
N GLY A 9 -14.28 19.61 10.35
CA GLY A 9 -14.50 20.89 9.68
C GLY A 9 -15.01 21.98 10.61
N LEU A 10 -15.98 21.66 11.48
CA LEU A 10 -16.50 22.60 12.48
C LEU A 10 -15.45 22.98 13.52
N LEU A 11 -14.59 22.04 13.93
CA LEU A 11 -13.54 22.30 14.90
C LEU A 11 -12.43 23.19 14.33
N CYS A 12 -12.03 22.96 13.07
CA CYS A 12 -11.11 23.85 12.35
C CYS A 12 -11.69 25.26 12.18
N LEU A 13 -12.99 25.37 11.84
CA LEU A 13 -13.66 26.65 11.73
C LEU A 13 -13.67 27.40 13.07
N ALA A 14 -13.98 26.70 14.17
CA ALA A 14 -13.98 27.28 15.51
C ALA A 14 -12.59 27.80 15.92
N LEU A 15 -11.51 27.07 15.58
CA LEU A 15 -10.14 27.51 15.82
C LEU A 15 -9.76 28.74 14.99
N ILE A 16 -10.13 28.78 13.71
CA ILE A 16 -9.87 29.94 12.84
C ILE A 16 -10.61 31.17 13.34
N VAL A 17 -11.89 31.03 13.70
CA VAL A 17 -12.70 32.11 14.27
C VAL A 17 -12.11 32.58 15.59
N GLY A 18 -11.70 31.65 16.47
CA GLY A 18 -11.04 31.99 17.74
C GLY A 18 -9.74 32.78 17.55
N LEU A 19 -8.89 32.38 16.59
CA LEU A 19 -7.66 33.10 16.26
C LEU A 19 -7.91 34.47 15.65
N ALA A 20 -8.93 34.59 14.78
CA ALA A 20 -9.31 35.85 14.16
C ALA A 20 -9.85 36.86 15.19
N ILE A 21 -10.72 36.40 16.10
CA ILE A 21 -11.23 37.22 17.22
C ILE A 21 -10.09 37.63 18.14
N SER A 22 -9.21 36.70 18.51
CA SER A 22 -8.04 37.00 19.37
C SER A 22 -7.16 38.11 18.76
N ARG A 23 -6.83 38.01 17.46
CA ARG A 23 -6.07 39.06 16.77
C ARG A 23 -6.78 40.41 16.71
N PHE A 24 -8.09 40.41 16.50
CA PHE A 24 -8.85 41.65 16.39
C PHE A 24 -8.93 42.40 17.73
N VAL A 25 -9.01 41.66 18.84
CA VAL A 25 -9.21 42.25 20.17
C VAL A 25 -7.90 42.54 20.92
N HIS A 26 -6.79 41.92 20.53
CA HIS A 26 -5.46 42.14 21.13
C HIS A 26 -4.98 43.62 21.13
N GLY A 27 -5.63 44.49 20.36
CA GLY A 27 -5.33 45.93 20.34
C GLY A 27 -5.92 46.76 21.47
N LYS A 28 -6.77 46.22 22.37
CA LYS A 28 -7.51 47.06 23.35
C LYS A 28 -7.41 46.70 24.84
N ASP A 29 -7.26 45.44 25.26
CA ASP A 29 -7.24 45.10 26.71
C ASP A 29 -6.44 43.83 27.05
N GLN A 30 -5.53 43.92 28.02
CA GLN A 30 -4.66 42.81 28.45
C GLN A 30 -5.45 41.65 29.10
N ALA A 31 -6.52 41.96 29.84
CA ALA A 31 -7.40 40.94 30.42
C ALA A 31 -8.10 40.08 29.35
N PHE A 32 -8.39 40.65 28.18
CA PHE A 32 -8.98 39.90 27.07
C PHE A 32 -7.97 38.95 26.43
N SER A 33 -6.70 39.37 26.33
CA SER A 33 -5.61 38.52 25.83
C SER A 33 -5.51 37.22 26.65
N ASP A 34 -5.50 37.32 27.97
CA ASP A 34 -5.36 36.15 28.86
C ASP A 34 -6.58 35.21 28.78
N ALA A 35 -7.78 35.78 28.63
CA ALA A 35 -9.00 35.01 28.40
C ALA A 35 -8.95 34.28 27.04
N ALA A 36 -8.48 34.95 25.98
CA ALA A 36 -8.36 34.38 24.65
C ALA A 36 -7.30 33.27 24.58
N SER A 37 -6.14 33.44 25.23
CA SER A 37 -5.13 32.38 25.30
C SER A 37 -5.63 31.16 26.06
N THR A 38 -6.34 31.37 27.17
CA THR A 38 -6.95 30.27 27.95
C THR A 38 -7.96 29.50 27.11
N PHE A 39 -8.83 30.19 26.39
CA PHE A 39 -9.81 29.57 25.50
C PHE A 39 -9.13 28.78 24.36
N GLN A 40 -8.08 29.33 23.74
CA GLN A 40 -7.31 28.63 22.72
C GLN A 40 -6.68 27.34 23.25
N THR A 41 -6.12 27.36 24.46
CA THR A 41 -5.56 26.16 25.10
C THR A 41 -6.63 25.10 25.33
N ILE A 42 -7.82 25.49 25.82
CA ILE A 42 -8.95 24.57 26.02
C ILE A 42 -9.38 23.94 24.70
N LEU A 43 -9.52 24.74 23.63
CA LEU A 43 -9.88 24.23 22.31
C LEU A 43 -8.83 23.27 21.75
N THR A 44 -7.55 23.58 21.93
CA THR A 44 -6.45 22.74 21.45
C THR A 44 -6.41 21.40 22.20
N ALA A 45 -6.58 21.43 23.53
CA ALA A 45 -6.68 20.22 24.34
C ALA A 45 -7.90 19.37 23.92
N GLY A 46 -9.05 20.01 23.69
CA GLY A 46 -10.25 19.36 23.16
C GLY A 46 -10.03 18.71 21.80
N ALA A 47 -9.34 19.42 20.89
CA ALA A 47 -8.98 18.91 19.57
C ALA A 47 -8.09 17.65 19.65
N ILE A 48 -7.07 17.68 20.51
CA ILE A 48 -6.16 16.54 20.72
C ILE A 48 -6.93 15.34 21.32
N MET A 49 -7.82 15.57 22.29
CA MET A 49 -8.64 14.51 22.87
C MET A 49 -9.59 13.89 21.84
N LEU A 50 -10.22 14.70 20.99
CA LEU A 50 -11.08 14.21 19.90
C LEU A 50 -10.29 13.45 18.84
N ALA A 51 -9.11 13.94 18.45
CA ALA A 51 -8.22 13.25 17.53
C ALA A 51 -7.75 11.91 18.12
N GLY A 52 -7.39 11.88 19.41
CA GLY A 52 -7.05 10.66 20.13
C GLY A 52 -8.22 9.67 20.20
N TYR A 53 -9.40 10.14 20.59
CA TYR A 53 -10.62 9.33 20.62
C TYR A 53 -10.92 8.74 19.25
N TRP A 54 -10.92 9.56 18.19
CA TRP A 54 -11.13 9.09 16.83
C TRP A 54 -10.06 8.09 16.41
N TYR A 55 -8.77 8.38 16.65
CA TYR A 55 -7.68 7.49 16.28
C TYR A 55 -7.76 6.14 17.01
N PHE A 56 -8.04 6.13 18.31
CA PHE A 56 -8.04 4.89 19.10
C PHE A 56 -9.35 4.11 19.02
N VAL A 57 -10.50 4.76 18.96
CA VAL A 57 -11.81 4.06 18.97
C VAL A 57 -12.22 3.67 17.55
N GLU A 58 -12.17 4.61 16.60
CA GLU A 58 -12.66 4.38 15.23
C GLU A 58 -11.73 3.45 14.42
N ARG A 59 -10.43 3.41 14.75
CA ARG A 59 -9.49 2.52 14.05
C ARG A 59 -9.37 1.12 14.64
N ARG A 60 -9.75 0.88 15.90
CA ARG A 60 -9.66 -0.46 16.51
C ARG A 60 -10.51 -1.51 15.79
N GLY A 61 -11.68 -1.12 15.27
CA GLY A 61 -12.55 -2.02 14.51
C GLY A 61 -12.11 -2.29 13.06
N LYS A 62 -10.96 -1.78 12.63
CA LYS A 62 -10.46 -1.98 11.26
C LYS A 62 -9.44 -3.12 11.28
N PRO A 63 -9.53 -4.09 10.34
CA PRO A 63 -8.54 -5.15 10.27
C PRO A 63 -7.21 -4.54 9.89
N HIS A 64 -6.17 -5.00 10.58
CA HIS A 64 -4.79 -4.65 10.30
C HIS A 64 -4.05 -5.94 9.97
N ALA A 65 -3.42 -5.98 8.82
CA ALA A 65 -2.55 -7.07 8.42
C ALA A 65 -1.14 -6.52 8.24
N ASP A 66 -0.17 -7.25 8.77
CA ASP A 66 1.22 -7.12 8.38
C ASP A 66 1.51 -8.16 7.30
N ILE A 67 2.07 -7.72 6.17
CA ILE A 67 2.35 -8.60 5.04
C ILE A 67 3.84 -8.56 4.75
N SER A 68 4.43 -9.75 4.73
CA SER A 68 5.80 -9.95 4.28
C SER A 68 5.85 -10.95 3.13
N GLN A 69 6.93 -10.90 2.36
CA GLN A 69 7.13 -11.74 1.19
C GLN A 69 8.52 -12.33 1.21
N VAL A 70 8.61 -13.63 0.91
CA VAL A 70 9.84 -14.36 0.67
C VAL A 70 9.80 -14.90 -0.74
N ILE A 71 10.88 -14.68 -1.50
CA ILE A 71 11.05 -15.23 -2.85
C ILE A 71 12.18 -16.24 -2.84
N SER A 72 11.89 -17.43 -3.33
CA SER A 72 12.83 -18.53 -3.52
C SER A 72 12.95 -18.82 -5.01
N ILE A 73 14.18 -18.94 -5.52
CA ILE A 73 14.43 -19.30 -6.92
C ILE A 73 15.08 -20.68 -6.93
N VAL A 74 14.41 -21.63 -7.57
CA VAL A 74 14.83 -23.04 -7.62
C VAL A 74 15.09 -23.44 -9.07
N PRO A 75 16.30 -23.89 -9.43
CA PRO A 75 16.54 -24.45 -10.77
C PRO A 75 15.73 -25.72 -10.97
N ILE A 76 15.02 -25.82 -12.10
CA ILE A 76 14.16 -26.99 -12.40
C ILE A 76 14.80 -27.87 -13.47
N LYS A 77 15.22 -27.26 -14.58
CA LYS A 77 15.90 -27.94 -15.70
C LYS A 77 16.70 -26.92 -16.50
N PRO A 78 17.62 -27.35 -17.40
CA PRO A 78 18.36 -26.43 -18.24
C PRO A 78 17.44 -25.43 -18.95
N GLY A 79 17.72 -24.13 -18.76
CA GLY A 79 16.96 -23.03 -19.32
C GLY A 79 15.69 -22.61 -18.57
N PHE A 80 15.34 -23.25 -17.44
CA PHE A 80 14.16 -22.91 -16.64
C PHE A 80 14.44 -22.90 -15.13
N VAL A 81 13.87 -21.90 -14.46
CA VAL A 81 13.83 -21.78 -13.00
C VAL A 81 12.39 -21.66 -12.53
N ALA A 82 12.11 -22.17 -11.33
CA ALA A 82 10.89 -21.87 -10.60
C ALA A 82 11.14 -20.68 -9.68
N VAL A 83 10.25 -19.69 -9.75
CA VAL A 83 10.18 -18.58 -8.81
C VAL A 83 9.01 -18.87 -7.89
N GLU A 84 9.32 -19.34 -6.69
CA GLU A 84 8.36 -19.56 -5.62
C GLU A 84 8.28 -18.31 -4.76
N THR A 85 7.07 -17.86 -4.49
CA THR A 85 6.80 -16.74 -3.58
C THR A 85 5.91 -17.21 -2.47
N GLN A 86 6.34 -16.94 -1.24
CA GLN A 86 5.55 -17.12 -0.03
C GLN A 86 5.16 -15.75 0.49
N ILE A 87 3.86 -15.51 0.63
CA ILE A 87 3.29 -14.27 1.17
C ILE A 87 2.78 -14.61 2.57
N ASN A 88 3.46 -14.12 3.59
CA ASN A 88 3.03 -14.29 4.97
C ASN A 88 2.10 -13.13 5.33
N ILE A 89 0.93 -13.46 5.83
CA ILE A 89 -0.09 -12.52 6.28
C ILE A 89 -0.27 -12.72 7.77
N LYS A 90 0.04 -11.70 8.56
CA LYS A 90 -0.17 -11.70 10.00
C LYS A 90 -1.29 -10.74 10.35
N ASN A 91 -2.32 -11.21 11.05
CA ASN A 91 -3.35 -10.34 11.58
C ASN A 91 -2.81 -9.65 12.85
N VAL A 92 -2.48 -8.36 12.72
CA VAL A 92 -2.00 -7.52 13.82
C VAL A 92 -3.13 -6.65 14.42
N GLY A 93 -4.35 -6.82 13.94
CA GLY A 93 -5.54 -6.12 14.43
C GLY A 93 -6.24 -6.87 15.57
N GLU A 94 -7.30 -6.27 16.09
CA GLU A 94 -8.16 -6.86 17.13
C GLU A 94 -9.38 -7.60 16.54
N THR A 95 -9.58 -7.52 15.22
CA THR A 95 -10.74 -8.09 14.51
C THR A 95 -10.32 -9.21 13.56
N LEU A 96 -11.24 -10.15 13.28
CA LEU A 96 -11.05 -11.19 12.27
C LEU A 96 -10.64 -10.59 10.91
N LEU A 97 -9.61 -11.17 10.31
CA LEU A 97 -9.12 -10.77 8.99
C LEU A 97 -9.64 -11.76 7.94
N GLU A 98 -10.65 -11.33 7.19
CA GLU A 98 -11.16 -12.07 6.04
C GLU A 98 -10.38 -11.69 4.77
N VAL A 99 -9.58 -12.61 4.27
CA VAL A 99 -9.02 -12.56 2.91
C VAL A 99 -10.08 -13.16 1.97
N THR A 100 -10.39 -12.49 0.87
CA THR A 100 -11.36 -13.00 -0.13
C THR A 100 -10.78 -13.18 -1.52
N ARG A 101 -9.66 -12.50 -1.79
CA ARG A 101 -8.99 -12.55 -3.08
C ARG A 101 -7.51 -12.28 -2.89
N ALA A 102 -6.69 -12.99 -3.65
CA ALA A 102 -5.28 -12.73 -3.78
C ALA A 102 -4.93 -12.57 -5.26
N GLN A 103 -4.04 -11.64 -5.57
CA GLN A 103 -3.43 -11.52 -6.88
C GLN A 103 -1.91 -11.44 -6.74
N ILE A 104 -1.21 -12.26 -7.51
CA ILE A 104 0.25 -12.34 -7.48
C ILE A 104 0.75 -12.17 -8.90
N TRP A 105 1.57 -11.15 -9.10
CA TRP A 105 2.03 -10.70 -10.40
C TRP A 105 3.52 -10.97 -10.48
N LEU A 106 3.92 -11.82 -11.42
CA LEU A 106 5.31 -11.98 -11.82
C LEU A 106 5.56 -11.05 -13.01
N GLN A 107 6.51 -10.13 -12.87
CA GLN A 107 6.85 -9.13 -13.88
C GLN A 107 8.32 -9.23 -14.25
N GLN A 108 8.62 -8.96 -15.52
CA GLN A 108 9.99 -8.88 -16.00
C GLN A 108 10.51 -7.47 -15.76
N VAL A 109 11.64 -7.37 -15.07
CA VAL A 109 12.36 -6.11 -14.90
C VAL A 109 13.38 -6.04 -16.02
N SER A 110 13.09 -5.23 -17.03
CA SER A 110 14.08 -4.93 -18.06
C SER A 110 15.18 -4.06 -17.45
N PRO A 111 16.46 -4.33 -17.72
CA PRO A 111 17.52 -3.44 -17.28
C PRO A 111 17.25 -2.03 -17.83
N PRO A 112 17.56 -0.98 -17.05
CA PRO A 112 17.54 0.37 -17.59
C PRO A 112 18.48 0.45 -18.80
N PRO A 113 18.18 1.27 -19.82
CA PRO A 113 19.06 1.42 -20.97
C PRO A 113 20.49 1.76 -20.52
N GLU A 114 21.49 1.06 -21.07
CA GLU A 114 22.89 1.10 -20.62
C GLU A 114 23.57 2.47 -20.74
N SER A 115 22.96 3.44 -21.44
CA SER A 115 23.57 4.75 -21.60
C SER A 115 23.25 5.65 -20.38
N PRO A 116 24.26 6.08 -19.60
CA PRO A 116 24.10 7.05 -18.53
C PRO A 116 23.77 8.41 -19.16
N GLY A 117 22.50 8.64 -19.44
CA GLY A 117 22.02 9.80 -20.19
C GLY A 117 20.88 9.50 -21.17
N ALA A 118 20.58 8.23 -21.47
CA ALA A 118 19.27 7.90 -22.01
C ALA A 118 18.24 8.18 -20.92
N LEU A 119 17.69 9.38 -20.95
CA LEU A 119 16.41 9.68 -20.35
C LEU A 119 15.52 8.49 -20.71
N VAL A 120 15.05 7.77 -19.68
CA VAL A 120 13.92 6.85 -19.76
C VAL A 120 12.94 7.53 -20.73
N PRO A 121 12.76 7.03 -21.97
CA PRO A 121 12.04 7.79 -22.99
C PRO A 121 10.75 8.32 -22.36
N GLU A 122 10.37 9.56 -22.64
CA GLU A 122 9.13 10.17 -22.13
C GLU A 122 7.87 9.32 -22.42
N ASN A 123 8.03 8.30 -23.28
CA ASN A 123 7.04 7.31 -23.62
C ASN A 123 7.03 6.06 -22.72
N LEU A 124 8.03 5.82 -21.85
CA LEU A 124 8.01 4.73 -20.86
C LEU A 124 7.02 5.01 -19.72
N THR A 125 6.77 6.28 -19.38
CA THR A 125 5.61 6.67 -18.55
C THR A 125 4.27 6.40 -19.26
N LYS A 126 4.28 6.30 -20.60
CA LYS A 126 3.09 5.96 -21.42
C LYS A 126 3.03 4.49 -21.87
N LEU A 127 4.07 3.68 -21.66
CA LEU A 127 4.11 2.26 -22.03
C LEU A 127 3.52 1.34 -20.94
N GLY A 128 3.14 1.90 -19.80
CA GLY A 128 2.35 1.22 -18.76
C GLY A 128 0.86 1.05 -19.09
N VAL A 129 0.45 1.11 -20.36
CA VAL A 129 -0.95 0.87 -20.79
C VAL A 129 -1.19 -0.64 -20.93
N PHE A 130 -0.78 -1.41 -19.93
CA PHE A 130 -1.51 -2.63 -19.62
C PHE A 130 -2.59 -2.25 -18.62
N ASP A 131 -3.75 -2.87 -18.75
CA ASP A 131 -4.93 -2.68 -17.91
C ASP A 131 -4.62 -3.15 -16.48
N TRP A 132 -3.72 -2.43 -15.80
CA TRP A 132 -3.63 -2.40 -14.36
C TRP A 132 -5.02 -2.01 -13.93
N PRO A 133 -5.74 -2.83 -13.13
CA PRO A 133 -7.03 -2.41 -12.65
C PRO A 133 -6.82 -1.09 -11.92
N ARG A 134 -7.16 0.03 -12.56
CA ARG A 134 -7.13 1.40 -11.99
C ARG A 134 -8.04 1.52 -10.80
N HIS A 135 -8.81 0.47 -10.53
CA HIS A 135 -9.45 0.19 -9.27
C HIS A 135 -8.43 -0.09 -8.15
N THR A 136 -7.45 0.81 -7.95
CA THR A 136 -7.15 1.19 -6.57
C THR A 136 -8.48 1.63 -5.97
N PRO A 137 -8.98 1.04 -4.87
CA PRO A 137 -10.33 1.25 -4.35
C PRO A 137 -10.65 2.68 -3.83
N ALA A 138 -9.93 3.69 -4.29
CA ALA A 138 -10.10 5.09 -3.92
C ALA A 138 -10.51 5.98 -5.11
N ASP A 139 -10.91 5.40 -6.25
CA ASP A 139 -11.17 6.17 -7.48
C ASP A 139 -12.53 6.89 -7.51
N LYS A 140 -13.10 7.21 -6.34
CA LYS A 140 -14.27 8.08 -6.24
C LYS A 140 -13.90 9.56 -6.13
N ASP A 141 -12.74 9.87 -5.55
CA ASP A 141 -12.35 11.24 -5.25
C ASP A 141 -11.14 11.71 -6.08
N GLY A 142 -10.55 10.86 -6.92
CA GLY A 142 -9.44 11.20 -7.83
C GLY A 142 -8.09 11.53 -7.17
N TYR A 143 -8.02 11.65 -5.84
CA TYR A 143 -6.82 12.12 -5.14
C TYR A 143 -5.83 11.01 -4.74
N ALA A 144 -6.30 9.80 -4.43
CA ALA A 144 -5.42 8.74 -3.92
C ALA A 144 -4.71 7.93 -5.03
N SER A 145 -5.19 7.98 -6.27
CA SER A 145 -4.53 7.27 -7.38
C SER A 145 -3.22 7.96 -7.78
N ALA A 146 -3.13 9.29 -7.73
CA ALA A 146 -1.99 10.04 -8.26
C ALA A 146 -0.65 9.74 -7.57
N ILE A 147 -0.65 9.46 -6.25
CA ILE A 147 0.58 9.19 -5.49
C ILE A 147 1.17 7.81 -5.87
N TYR A 148 0.33 6.83 -6.15
CA TYR A 148 0.77 5.46 -6.45
C TYR A 148 0.88 5.17 -7.95
N THR A 149 0.07 5.81 -8.79
CA THR A 149 0.05 5.54 -10.23
C THR A 149 1.24 6.14 -10.99
N ASN A 150 1.76 7.28 -10.51
CA ASN A 150 2.81 8.02 -11.23
C ASN A 150 4.22 7.78 -10.70
N ALA A 151 4.37 7.24 -9.48
CA ALA A 151 5.68 7.04 -8.85
C ALA A 151 6.26 5.63 -9.06
N GLU A 152 5.45 4.67 -9.50
CA GLU A 152 5.86 3.28 -9.66
C GLU A 152 6.07 2.92 -11.13
N PHE A 153 7.21 2.29 -11.45
CA PHE A 153 7.46 1.78 -12.80
C PHE A 153 6.50 0.62 -13.12
N HIS A 154 5.85 0.72 -14.29
CA HIS A 154 4.92 -0.29 -14.77
C HIS A 154 5.69 -1.36 -15.55
N TRP A 155 6.10 -2.42 -14.85
CA TRP A 155 6.74 -3.58 -15.48
C TRP A 155 5.71 -4.49 -16.14
N PRO A 156 5.94 -4.99 -17.37
CA PRO A 156 5.02 -5.89 -18.04
C PRO A 156 4.88 -7.21 -17.25
N PRO A 157 3.64 -7.69 -17.02
CA PRO A 157 3.44 -8.98 -16.37
C PRO A 157 3.84 -10.12 -17.31
N ILE A 158 4.66 -11.04 -16.80
CA ILE A 158 4.95 -12.33 -17.43
C ILE A 158 3.79 -13.29 -17.15
N LYS A 159 3.37 -13.34 -15.88
CA LYS A 159 2.32 -14.23 -15.39
C LYS A 159 1.56 -13.56 -14.25
N VAL A 160 0.26 -13.82 -14.17
CA VAL A 160 -0.59 -13.35 -13.08
C VAL A 160 -1.35 -14.55 -12.53
N TYR A 161 -1.24 -14.76 -11.22
CA TYR A 161 -2.10 -15.64 -10.46
C TYR A 161 -3.22 -14.80 -9.84
N ARG A 162 -4.47 -15.21 -10.04
CA ARG A 162 -5.65 -14.55 -9.47
C ARG A 162 -6.56 -15.63 -8.92
N ASP A 163 -6.87 -15.57 -7.63
CA ASP A 163 -7.74 -16.55 -7.03
C ASP A 163 -8.66 -15.92 -5.99
N LYS A 164 -9.83 -16.53 -5.83
CA LYS A 164 -10.76 -16.23 -4.74
C LYS A 164 -10.35 -17.08 -3.56
N VAL A 165 -9.56 -16.50 -2.67
CA VAL A 165 -9.10 -17.14 -1.45
C VAL A 165 -10.07 -16.72 -0.36
N MET A 166 -11.07 -17.54 -0.03
CA MET A 166 -11.99 -17.28 1.10
C MET A 166 -11.34 -17.85 2.37
N HIS A 167 -10.54 -17.04 3.05
CA HIS A 167 -9.74 -17.47 4.18
C HIS A 167 -9.80 -16.46 5.33
N GLU A 168 -9.89 -16.97 6.55
CA GLU A 168 -10.05 -16.18 7.77
C GLU A 168 -8.82 -16.36 8.65
N ILE A 169 -8.27 -15.25 9.16
CA ILE A 169 -7.07 -15.23 10.03
C ILE A 169 -7.44 -14.55 11.34
N GLU A 170 -7.36 -15.27 12.47
CA GLU A 170 -7.73 -14.71 13.78
C GLU A 170 -6.71 -13.67 14.27
N PRO A 171 -7.11 -12.75 15.17
CA PRO A 171 -6.19 -11.79 15.79
C PRO A 171 -4.93 -12.45 16.39
N GLY A 172 -3.76 -11.99 15.96
CA GLY A 172 -2.46 -12.53 16.42
C GLY A 172 -1.95 -13.73 15.61
N GLU A 173 -2.79 -14.35 14.79
CA GLU A 173 -2.38 -15.47 13.94
C GLU A 173 -1.63 -15.00 12.69
N SER A 174 -0.93 -15.96 12.07
CA SER A 174 -0.23 -15.76 10.81
C SER A 174 -0.49 -16.94 9.90
N ASP A 175 -0.78 -16.66 8.63
CA ASP A 175 -0.92 -17.67 7.58
C ASP A 175 -0.06 -17.32 6.36
N ALA A 176 0.14 -18.28 5.46
CA ALA A 176 0.98 -18.13 4.28
C ALA A 176 0.28 -18.58 3.00
N MET A 177 0.34 -17.73 1.97
CA MET A 177 -0.04 -18.10 0.61
C MET A 177 1.21 -18.37 -0.22
N ILE A 178 1.21 -19.46 -0.98
CA ILE A 178 2.34 -19.87 -1.81
C ILE A 178 1.90 -19.85 -3.27
N ALA A 179 2.74 -19.27 -4.13
CA ALA A 179 2.59 -19.38 -5.57
C ALA A 179 3.94 -19.67 -6.23
N THR A 180 3.90 -20.53 -7.24
CA THR A 180 5.10 -20.95 -7.97
C THR A 180 4.93 -20.64 -9.44
N PHE A 181 5.92 -19.94 -10.02
CA PHE A 181 5.94 -19.55 -11.42
C PHE A 181 7.13 -20.20 -12.12
N MET A 182 6.92 -20.78 -13.30
CA MET A 182 8.04 -21.20 -14.15
C MET A 182 8.49 -20.04 -15.03
N VAL A 183 9.80 -19.77 -15.02
CA VAL A 183 10.43 -18.66 -15.74
C VAL A 183 11.59 -19.19 -16.57
N LYS A 184 11.72 -18.68 -17.79
CA LYS A 184 12.86 -18.97 -18.65
C LYS A 184 14.11 -18.22 -18.17
N CYS A 185 15.28 -18.81 -18.37
CA CYS A 185 16.55 -18.23 -17.94
C CYS A 185 17.02 -17.01 -18.75
N ASP A 186 16.33 -16.64 -19.82
CA ASP A 186 16.54 -15.38 -20.54
C ASP A 186 16.00 -14.16 -19.77
N VAL A 187 15.09 -14.38 -18.82
CA VAL A 187 14.67 -13.38 -17.85
C VAL A 187 15.71 -13.35 -16.72
N GLN A 188 16.38 -12.20 -16.53
CA GLN A 188 17.45 -12.05 -15.53
C GLN A 188 16.96 -11.52 -14.18
N VAL A 189 16.00 -10.60 -14.19
CA VAL A 189 15.45 -10.01 -12.97
C VAL A 189 13.94 -10.04 -13.06
N VAL A 190 13.31 -10.51 -11.99
CA VAL A 190 11.86 -10.52 -11.83
C VAL A 190 11.44 -9.66 -10.66
N ARG A 191 10.28 -9.03 -10.79
CA ARG A 191 9.53 -8.44 -9.68
C ARG A 191 8.34 -9.33 -9.40
N VAL A 192 8.15 -9.71 -8.15
CA VAL A 192 6.94 -10.41 -7.71
C VAL A 192 6.15 -9.47 -6.82
N ALA A 193 4.97 -9.03 -7.28
CA ALA A 193 4.08 -8.16 -6.52
C ALA A 193 2.82 -8.90 -6.12
N ALA A 194 2.46 -8.83 -4.84
CA ALA A 194 1.28 -9.47 -4.29
C ALA A 194 0.28 -8.43 -3.75
N TYR A 195 -0.99 -8.69 -4.02
CA TYR A 195 -2.15 -7.90 -3.60
C TYR A 195 -3.10 -8.83 -2.86
N VAL A 196 -3.31 -8.56 -1.58
CA VAL A 196 -4.21 -9.35 -0.71
C VAL A 196 -5.41 -8.49 -0.41
N TYR A 197 -6.61 -8.95 -0.76
CA TYR A 197 -7.84 -8.17 -0.67
C TYR A 197 -8.70 -8.66 0.50
N LYS A 198 -9.18 -7.70 1.29
CA LYS A 198 -10.14 -7.94 2.37
C LYS A 198 -11.51 -8.25 1.79
N GLY A 199 -12.24 -9.20 2.40
CA GLY A 199 -13.67 -9.37 2.24
C GLY A 199 -14.46 -8.08 2.45
N GLY A 200 -15.27 -7.74 1.44
CA GLY A 200 -16.15 -6.59 1.42
C GLY A 200 -16.72 -6.38 0.02
N GLN A 201 -18.04 -6.33 -0.11
CA GLN A 201 -18.67 -6.03 -1.40
C GLN A 201 -18.61 -4.52 -1.69
N GLY A 202 -18.03 -4.15 -2.83
CA GLY A 202 -18.19 -2.83 -3.43
C GLY A 202 -17.05 -1.83 -3.17
N LYS A 203 -17.43 -0.57 -2.93
CA LYS A 203 -16.58 0.62 -3.14
C LYS A 203 -15.51 0.88 -2.06
N ASN A 204 -15.41 0.00 -1.06
CA ASN A 204 -14.49 0.14 0.08
C ASN A 204 -13.57 -1.08 0.21
N GLU A 205 -13.23 -1.73 -0.91
CA GLU A 205 -12.30 -2.84 -0.91
C GLU A 205 -10.96 -2.37 -0.33
N ARG A 206 -10.50 -3.02 0.74
CA ARG A 206 -9.18 -2.74 1.30
C ARG A 206 -8.24 -3.83 0.84
N TRP A 207 -6.99 -3.45 0.62
CA TRP A 207 -5.96 -4.38 0.20
C TRP A 207 -4.65 -4.01 0.85
N TRP A 208 -3.81 -5.03 0.95
CA TRP A 208 -2.44 -4.93 1.39
C TRP A 208 -1.52 -5.35 0.25
N ARG A 209 -0.30 -4.84 0.27
CA ARG A 209 0.65 -4.99 -0.84
C ARG A 209 2.04 -5.30 -0.34
N THR A 210 2.70 -6.17 -1.08
CA THR A 210 4.14 -6.42 -0.95
C THR A 210 4.72 -6.62 -2.33
N ALA A 211 5.97 -6.21 -2.51
CA ALA A 211 6.70 -6.49 -3.72
C ALA A 211 8.16 -6.71 -3.38
N ALA A 212 8.77 -7.68 -4.04
CA ALA A 212 10.20 -7.95 -3.95
C ALA A 212 10.78 -8.26 -5.33
N PHE A 213 12.07 -8.01 -5.45
CA PHE A 213 12.86 -8.25 -6.65
C PHE A 213 13.75 -9.46 -6.43
N ALA A 214 13.98 -10.24 -7.47
CA ALA A 214 14.84 -11.40 -7.40
C ALA A 214 15.63 -11.57 -8.71
N ASN A 215 16.90 -11.96 -8.59
CA ASN A 215 17.80 -12.21 -9.71
C ASN A 215 17.78 -13.70 -10.06
N THR A 216 17.25 -14.05 -11.22
CA THR A 216 17.13 -15.43 -11.72
C THR A 216 18.41 -15.95 -12.37
N SER A 217 19.37 -15.07 -12.73
CA SER A 217 20.60 -15.47 -13.42
C SER A 217 21.49 -16.41 -12.60
N GLU A 218 21.59 -16.19 -11.28
CA GLU A 218 22.40 -17.02 -10.39
C GLU A 218 21.91 -18.47 -10.33
N ALA A 219 20.59 -18.66 -10.26
CA ALA A 219 19.98 -20.00 -10.23
C ALA A 219 20.11 -20.71 -11.59
N CYS A 220 20.03 -19.96 -12.69
CA CYS A 220 20.18 -20.49 -14.04
C CYS A 220 21.60 -21.02 -14.32
N GLY A 221 22.64 -20.34 -13.81
CA GLY A 221 24.03 -20.76 -13.98
C GLY A 221 24.34 -22.16 -13.41
N ARG A 222 23.76 -22.49 -12.25
CA ARG A 222 24.04 -23.77 -11.55
C ARG A 222 23.64 -25.01 -12.36
N THR A 223 22.62 -24.93 -13.21
CA THR A 223 22.17 -26.10 -14.00
C THR A 223 23.16 -26.53 -15.09
N HIS A 224 24.11 -25.68 -15.45
CA HIS A 224 25.09 -25.98 -16.50
C HIS A 224 26.34 -26.70 -15.98
N ASP A 225 26.69 -26.55 -14.71
CA ASP A 225 27.94 -27.06 -14.16
C ASP A 225 27.85 -28.53 -13.68
N ASP A 226 26.66 -29.01 -13.31
CA ASP A 226 26.45 -30.38 -12.79
C ASP A 226 26.51 -31.50 -13.87
N LYS A 227 26.87 -31.17 -15.12
CA LYS A 227 26.94 -32.13 -16.25
C LYS A 227 28.35 -32.34 -16.81
N LYS A 228 29.39 -31.86 -16.15
CA LYS A 228 30.80 -32.15 -16.50
C LYS A 228 31.38 -33.18 -15.55
#